data_AF-A0A3R6XNS8-F1
#
_entry.id   AF-A0A3R6XNS8-F1
#
_cell.length_a   1.000
_cell.length_b   1.000
_cell.length_c   1.000
_cell.angle_alpha   90.00
_cell.angle_beta   90.00
_cell.angle_gamma   90.00
#
_symmetry.space_group_name_H-M   'P 1'
#
loop_
_entity.id
_entity.type
_entity.pdbx_description
1 polymer ?
#
loop_
_entity_poly.entity_id
_entity_poly.type
_entity_poly.pdbx_seq_one_letter_code
_entity_poly.pdbx_strand_id
1 'polypeptide(L)' 'MECATPEIYPKTSVEDEAERRCTKQDDVQAILPAKAAEAKTRGLAPAEAMRLHDLFAKHIDVFREDLGDDPPVEGEPLE' A
#
# COMPACT_ATOMS: atom_id res chain seq x y z
N MET A 1 -33.78 15.44 -19.00
CA MET A 1 -32.41 15.32 -18.46
C MET A 1 -32.29 13.85 -18.07
N GLU A 2 -31.53 13.08 -18.83
CA GLU A 2 -31.33 11.65 -18.55
C GLU A 2 -30.07 11.52 -17.68
N CYS A 3 -30.24 11.05 -16.45
CA CYS A 3 -29.12 10.75 -15.56
C CYS A 3 -28.47 9.46 -16.03
N ALA A 4 -27.15 9.47 -16.23
CA ALA A 4 -26.39 8.28 -16.56
C ALA A 4 -26.39 7.32 -15.36
N THR A 5 -26.89 6.11 -15.55
CA THR A 5 -26.77 5.02 -14.57
C THR A 5 -25.31 4.59 -14.52
N PRO A 6 -24.65 4.58 -13.34
CA PRO A 6 -23.27 4.12 -13.25
C PRO A 6 -23.21 2.62 -13.60
N GLU A 7 -22.37 2.27 -14.59
CA GLU A 7 -22.02 0.87 -14.83
C GLU A 7 -21.18 0.37 -13.65
N ILE A 8 -21.80 -0.42 -12.78
CA ILE A 8 -21.11 -1.13 -11.72
C ILE A 8 -20.47 -2.36 -12.37
N TYR A 9 -19.18 -2.28 -12.67
CA TYR A 9 -18.38 -3.45 -13.04
C TYR A 9 -18.48 -4.51 -11.94
N PRO A 10 -18.50 -5.81 -12.29
CA PRO A 10 -18.56 -6.87 -11.30
C PRO A 10 -17.38 -6.72 -10.35
N LYS A 11 -17.69 -6.59 -9.05
CA LYS A 11 -16.69 -6.57 -7.99
C LYS A 11 -15.89 -7.86 -8.10
N THR A 12 -14.59 -7.73 -8.29
CA THR A 12 -13.61 -8.79 -8.03
C THR A 12 -13.91 -9.39 -6.66
N SER A 13 -13.76 -10.71 -6.52
CA SER A 13 -14.08 -11.36 -5.25
C SER A 13 -13.17 -10.82 -4.15
N VAL A 14 -13.66 -10.81 -2.90
CA VAL A 14 -12.88 -10.34 -1.74
C VAL A 14 -11.55 -11.09 -1.60
N GLU A 15 -11.50 -12.35 -2.04
CA GLU A 15 -10.30 -13.19 -2.07
C GLU A 15 -9.30 -12.72 -3.12
N ASP A 16 -9.76 -12.41 -4.34
CA ASP A 16 -8.92 -11.89 -5.43
C ASP A 16 -8.36 -10.49 -5.10
N GLU A 17 -9.13 -9.67 -4.36
CA GLU A 17 -8.67 -8.40 -3.82
C GLU A 17 -7.66 -8.56 -2.67
N ALA A 18 -7.87 -9.51 -1.75
CA ALA A 18 -6.92 -9.78 -0.67
C ALA A 18 -5.59 -10.33 -1.21
N GLU A 19 -5.64 -11.22 -2.21
CA GLU A 19 -4.45 -11.76 -2.89
C GLU A 19 -3.70 -10.67 -3.67
N ARG A 20 -4.43 -9.77 -4.33
CA ARG A 20 -3.87 -8.59 -5.00
C ARG A 20 -3.25 -7.58 -4.01
N ARG A 21 -3.81 -7.44 -2.81
CA ARG A 21 -3.24 -6.60 -1.74
C ARG A 21 -1.97 -7.22 -1.14
N CYS A 22 -1.95 -8.54 -0.92
CA CYS A 22 -0.76 -9.25 -0.45
C CYS A 22 0.41 -9.11 -1.43
N THR A 23 0.17 -9.36 -2.73
CA THR A 23 1.22 -9.25 -3.76
C THR A 23 1.81 -7.83 -3.85
N LYS A 24 0.99 -6.79 -3.76
CA LYS A 24 1.46 -5.39 -3.70
C LYS A 24 2.27 -5.07 -2.44
N GLN A 25 1.92 -5.64 -1.28
CA GLN A 25 2.71 -5.47 -0.05
C GLN A 25 4.08 -6.15 -0.14
N ASP A 26 4.14 -7.33 -0.75
CA ASP A 26 5.39 -8.05 -0.98
C ASP A 26 6.34 -7.26 -1.90
N ASP A 27 5.80 -6.60 -2.93
CA ASP A 27 6.58 -5.74 -3.84
C ASP A 27 7.18 -4.53 -3.10
N VAL A 28 6.38 -3.85 -2.27
CA VAL A 28 6.87 -2.75 -1.41
C VAL A 28 7.92 -3.27 -0.43
N GLN A 29 7.71 -4.45 0.16
CA GLN A 29 8.65 -5.08 1.07
C GLN A 29 9.99 -5.42 0.41
N ALA A 30 10.00 -5.75 -0.89
CA ALA A 30 11.22 -6.00 -1.65
C ALA A 30 12.02 -4.71 -1.95
N ILE A 31 11.36 -3.56 -2.09
CA ILE A 31 11.99 -2.27 -2.42
C ILE A 31 12.75 -1.69 -1.22
N LEU A 32 12.23 -1.85 0.00
CA LEU A 32 12.78 -1.20 1.20
C LEU A 32 14.21 -1.66 1.56
N PRO A 33 14.55 -2.97 1.52
CA PRO A 33 15.93 -3.44 1.70
C PRO A 33 16.87 -2.90 0.62
N ALA A 34 16.40 -2.83 -0.63
CA ALA A 34 17.18 -2.30 -1.74
C ALA A 34 17.50 -0.81 -1.53
N LYS A 35 16.55 -0.02 -1.01
CA LYS A 35 16.75 1.39 -0.68
C LYS A 35 17.69 1.60 0.50
N ALA A 36 17.60 0.77 1.54
CA ALA A 36 18.55 0.82 2.65
C ALA A 36 19.98 0.45 2.20
N ALA A 37 20.13 -0.54 1.32
CA ALA A 37 21.41 -0.90 0.71
C ALA A 37 21.96 0.23 -0.18
N GLU A 38 21.12 0.85 -1.00
CA GLU A 38 21.48 2.02 -1.81
C GLU A 38 21.96 3.20 -0.95
N ALA A 39 21.27 3.49 0.16
CA ALA A 39 21.68 4.55 1.06
C ALA A 39 23.08 4.28 1.66
N LYS A 40 23.36 3.02 2.00
CA LYS A 40 24.68 2.59 2.49
C LYS A 40 25.78 2.78 1.43
N THR A 41 25.52 2.45 0.17
CA THR A 41 26.52 2.69 -0.92
C THR A 41 26.73 4.17 -1.19
N ARG A 42 25.73 5.02 -0.90
CA ARG A 42 25.81 6.48 -0.96
C ARG A 42 26.47 7.12 0.27
N GLY A 43 26.97 6.33 1.21
CA GLY A 43 27.77 6.80 2.35
C GLY A 43 27.01 6.89 3.68
N LEU A 44 25.77 6.39 3.76
CA LEU A 44 25.04 6.30 5.03
C LEU A 44 25.75 5.32 5.98
N ALA A 45 25.89 5.68 7.26
CA ALA A 45 26.57 4.82 8.21
C ALA A 45 25.77 3.51 8.44
N PRO A 46 26.41 2.37 8.75
CA PRO A 46 25.70 1.10 8.94
C PRO A 46 24.60 1.16 10.01
N ALA A 47 24.85 1.86 11.11
CA ALA A 47 23.86 2.04 12.19
C ALA A 47 22.66 2.89 11.74
N GLU A 48 22.88 3.85 10.85
CA GLU A 48 21.82 4.69 10.29
C GLU A 48 21.03 3.94 9.22
N ALA A 49 21.69 3.10 8.40
CA ALA A 49 21.03 2.23 7.44
C ALA A 49 20.12 1.20 8.12
N MET A 50 20.53 0.65 9.27
CA MET A 50 19.66 -0.18 10.11
C MET A 50 18.45 0.59 10.63
N ARG A 51 18.64 1.81 11.15
CA ARG A 51 17.53 2.66 11.60
C ARG A 51 16.57 3.01 10.47
N LEU A 52 17.09 3.22 9.26
CA LEU A 52 16.29 3.46 8.07
C LEU A 52 15.46 2.23 7.69
N HIS A 53 16.04 1.04 7.75
CA HIS A 53 15.32 -0.21 7.55
C HIS A 53 14.20 -0.41 8.59
N ASP A 54 14.50 -0.19 9.87
CA ASP A 54 13.50 -0.28 10.95
C ASP A 54 12.37 0.75 10.80
N LEU A 55 12.72 1.96 10.31
CA LEU A 55 11.73 2.99 10.02
C LEU A 55 10.80 2.56 8.89
N PHE A 56 11.35 2.00 7.81
CA PHE A 56 10.56 1.50 6.69
C PHE A 56 9.66 0.32 7.08
N ALA A 57 10.17 -0.63 7.86
CA ALA A 57 9.38 -1.76 8.35
C ALA A 57 8.18 -1.33 9.20
N LYS A 58 8.29 -0.20 9.93
CA LYS A 58 7.20 0.35 10.76
C LYS A 58 6.13 1.10 9.97
N HIS A 59 6.45 1.60 8.78
CA HIS A 59 5.57 2.44 7.97
C HIS A 59 5.28 1.82 6.60
N ILE A 60 5.49 0.52 6.45
CA ILE A 60 5.26 -0.18 5.19
C ILE A 60 3.79 -0.11 4.76
N ASP A 61 2.90 -0.04 5.74
CA ASP A 61 1.46 0.20 5.59
C ASP A 61 1.12 1.59 5.03
N VAL A 62 2.03 2.57 5.14
CA VAL A 62 1.88 3.90 4.54
C VAL A 62 2.24 3.89 3.05
N PHE A 63 3.15 2.99 2.64
CA PHE A 63 3.55 2.83 1.24
C PHE A 63 2.63 1.83 0.57
N ARG A 64 1.43 2.31 0.19
CA ARG A 64 0.42 1.53 -0.52
C ARG A 64 0.37 1.93 -1.99
N GLU A 65 0.38 0.94 -2.87
CA GLU A 65 0.10 1.15 -4.29
C GLU A 65 -1.39 1.32 -4.59
N ASP A 66 -2.27 0.99 -3.63
CA ASP A 66 -3.72 0.89 -3.77
C ASP A 66 -4.48 2.06 -3.11
N LEU A 67 -3.93 3.28 -3.17
CA LEU A 67 -4.63 4.49 -2.73
C LEU A 67 -6.02 4.59 -3.40
N GLY A 68 -7.08 4.43 -2.60
CA GLY A 68 -8.48 4.47 -3.06
C GLY A 68 -9.21 3.12 -3.14
N ASP A 69 -8.53 1.99 -2.91
CA ASP A 69 -9.15 0.66 -2.79
C ASP A 69 -9.57 0.33 -1.34
N ASP A 70 -9.63 1.34 -0.46
CA ASP A 70 -10.15 1.13 0.88
C ASP A 70 -11.63 0.70 0.82
N PRO A 71 -12.04 -0.27 1.66
CA PRO A 71 -13.44 -0.67 1.69
C PRO A 71 -14.32 0.55 1.99
N PRO A 72 -15.50 0.67 1.35
CA PRO A 72 -16.43 1.74 1.64
C PRO A 72 -16.69 1.81 3.15
N VAL A 73 -16.56 3.00 3.72
CA VAL A 73 -16.95 3.23 5.11
C VAL A 73 -18.48 3.23 5.14
N GLU A 74 -19.07 2.27 5.85
CA GLU A 74 -20.49 2.26 6.17
C GLU A 74 -20.78 3.50 7.03
N GLY A 75 -21.40 4.53 6.44
CA GLY A 75 -21.85 5.70 7.17
C GLY A 75 -23.20 5.43 7.83
N GLU A 76 -23.34 5.81 9.10
CA GLU A 76 -24.67 5.87 9.70
C GLU A 76 -25.52 6.93 8.97
N PRO A 77 -26.82 6.68 8.73
CA PRO A 77 -27.69 7.67 8.09
C PRO A 77 -27.69 8.97 8.89
N LEU A 78 -27.50 10.09 8.18
CA LEU A 78 -27.71 11.41 8.79
C LEU A 78 -29.21 11.59 9.05
N GLU A 79 -29.58 11.68 10.32
CA GLU A 79 -30.95 12.00 10.77
C GLU A 79 -31.41 13.41 10.35
#